data_AF-A0A1B7M2K7-F1
#
_entry.id   AF-A0A1B7M2K7-F1
#
_cell.length_a   1.000
_cell.length_b   1.000
_cell.length_c   1.000
_cell.angle_alpha   90.00
_cell.angle_beta   90.00
_cell.angle_gamma   90.00
#
_symmetry.space_group_name_H-M   'P 1'
#
loop_
_entity.id
_entity.type
_entity.pdbx_description
1 polymer ?
#
loop_
_entity_poly.entity_id
_entity_poly.type
_entity_poly.pdbx_seq_one_letter_code
_entity_poly.pdbx_strand_id
1 'polypeptide(L)'
;MALAEPGSNAHLMGGKAQAERKRATLRLAITQGQMPWTDYLRAATDDPQLRNQSLVQIISDDPDIGYQSARAIVANMFKTMYPHIRQVPKRITVGWVISQWASGRRFEALLDAVHDSRKVAFHEGFPFTYGKACNPQ
;
A
#
# COMPACT_ATOMS: atom_id res chain seq x y z
N MET A 1 -12.27 -44.12 -16.36
CA MET A 1 -12.22 -43.31 -15.13
C MET A 1 -10.77 -43.21 -14.69
N ALA A 2 -10.13 -42.05 -14.89
CA ALA A 2 -8.75 -41.84 -14.46
C ALA A 2 -8.73 -41.32 -13.02
N LEU A 3 -8.14 -42.10 -12.11
CA LEU A 3 -7.91 -41.73 -10.71
C LEU A 3 -6.78 -40.69 -10.67
N ALA A 4 -7.07 -39.50 -10.16
CA ALA A 4 -6.06 -38.46 -9.95
C ALA A 4 -5.04 -38.91 -8.90
N GLU A 5 -3.75 -38.89 -9.26
CA GLU A 5 -2.68 -39.29 -8.35
C GLU A 5 -2.54 -38.33 -7.15
N PRO A 6 -2.49 -38.85 -5.90
CA PRO A 6 -2.47 -38.03 -4.69
C PRO A 6 -1.13 -37.32 -4.39
N GLY A 7 -0.10 -37.48 -5.22
CA GLY A 7 1.24 -36.89 -4.99
C GLY A 7 1.41 -35.44 -5.48
N SER A 8 0.55 -34.96 -6.38
CA SER A 8 0.77 -33.70 -7.10
C SER A 8 0.33 -32.44 -6.32
N ASN A 9 -0.47 -32.57 -5.26
CA ASN A 9 -0.97 -31.40 -4.53
C ASN A 9 -0.12 -31.01 -3.30
N ALA A 10 0.66 -31.94 -2.74
CA ALA A 10 1.44 -31.67 -1.52
C ALA A 10 2.56 -30.65 -1.74
N HIS A 11 3.26 -30.72 -2.88
CA HIS A 11 4.33 -29.76 -3.21
C HIS A 11 3.77 -28.36 -3.50
N LEU A 12 2.59 -28.26 -4.12
CA LEU A 12 1.88 -26.99 -4.36
C LEU A 12 1.39 -26.35 -3.05
N MET A 13 0.94 -27.16 -2.08
CA MET A 13 0.55 -26.69 -0.75
C MET A 13 1.78 -26.23 0.06
N GLY A 14 2.91 -26.95 -0.03
CA GLY A 14 4.18 -26.56 0.60
C GLY A 14 4.70 -25.20 0.11
N GLY A 15 4.68 -24.97 -1.21
CA GLY A 15 5.08 -23.69 -1.80
C GLY A 15 4.17 -22.53 -1.40
N LYS A 16 2.86 -22.74 -1.32
CA LYS A 16 1.91 -21.72 -0.83
C LYS A 16 2.14 -21.37 0.64
N ALA A 17 2.39 -22.37 1.49
CA ALA A 17 2.65 -22.15 2.91
C ALA A 17 3.95 -21.36 3.13
N GLN A 18 5.00 -21.65 2.36
CA GLN A 18 6.25 -20.90 2.42
C GLN A 18 6.08 -19.43 1.98
N ALA A 19 5.37 -19.21 0.87
CA ALA A 19 5.07 -17.86 0.39
C ALA A 19 4.28 -17.04 1.43
N GLU A 20 3.31 -17.65 2.10
CA GLU A 20 2.52 -16.99 3.13
C GLU A 20 3.34 -16.66 4.37
N ARG A 21 4.19 -17.59 4.82
CA ARG A 21 5.13 -17.34 5.92
C ARG A 21 6.06 -16.16 5.59
N LYS A 22 6.64 -16.13 4.39
CA LYS A 22 7.51 -15.04 3.96
C LYS A 22 6.79 -13.69 4.00
N ARG A 23 5.57 -13.62 3.47
CA ARG A 23 4.74 -12.39 3.53
C ARG A 23 4.49 -11.97 4.97
N ALA A 24 4.09 -12.90 5.83
CA ALA A 24 3.82 -12.62 7.23
C ALA A 24 5.06 -12.09 7.97
N THR A 25 6.23 -12.70 7.74
CA THR A 25 7.50 -12.24 8.33
C THR A 25 7.85 -10.81 7.91
N LEU A 26 7.75 -10.50 6.62
CA LEU A 26 8.05 -9.15 6.13
C LEU A 26 7.05 -8.11 6.66
N ARG A 27 5.76 -8.45 6.72
CA ARG A 27 4.74 -7.57 7.29
C ARG A 27 4.95 -7.31 8.78
N LEU A 28 5.32 -8.35 9.53
CA LEU A 28 5.67 -8.21 10.93
C LEU A 28 6.89 -7.28 11.13
N ALA A 29 7.91 -7.38 10.26
CA ALA A 29 9.06 -6.48 10.30
C ALA A 29 8.66 -5.01 10.06
N ILE A 30 7.67 -4.75 9.18
CA ILE A 30 7.10 -3.41 9.01
C ILE A 30 6.40 -2.94 10.28
N THR A 31 5.52 -3.76 10.84
CA THR A 31 4.78 -3.42 12.07
C THR A 31 5.68 -3.19 13.28
N GLN A 32 6.83 -3.86 13.33
CA GLN A 32 7.83 -3.65 14.37
C GLN A 32 8.77 -2.46 14.09
N GLY A 33 8.59 -1.73 12.99
CA GLY A 33 9.45 -0.61 12.58
C GLY A 33 10.86 -1.04 12.17
N GLN A 34 11.09 -2.34 11.94
CA GLN A 34 12.38 -2.90 11.53
C GLN A 34 12.63 -2.77 10.03
N MET A 35 11.57 -2.55 9.26
CA MET A 35 11.59 -2.41 7.81
C MET A 35 10.57 -1.34 7.38
N PRO A 36 10.94 -0.34 6.58
CA PRO A 36 9.95 0.55 6.00
C PRO A 36 9.10 -0.21 4.97
N TRP A 37 7.82 0.12 4.84
CA TRP A 37 6.93 -0.52 3.84
C TRP A 37 7.41 -0.35 2.40
N THR A 38 8.23 0.67 2.11
CA THR A 38 8.87 0.88 0.80
C THR A 38 9.87 -0.23 0.46
N ASP A 39 10.57 -0.80 1.44
CA ASP A 39 11.48 -1.92 1.24
C ASP A 39 10.72 -3.22 0.93
N TYR A 40 9.46 -3.35 1.39
CA TYR A 40 8.58 -4.42 0.93
C TYR A 40 8.27 -4.31 -0.57
N LEU A 41 8.01 -3.09 -1.06
CA LEU A 41 7.79 -2.87 -2.49
C LEU A 41 9.05 -3.18 -3.30
N ARG A 42 10.23 -2.82 -2.78
CA ARG A 42 11.51 -3.21 -3.37
C ARG A 42 11.65 -4.73 -3.42
N ALA A 43 11.43 -5.45 -2.31
CA ALA A 43 11.50 -6.90 -2.31
C ALA A 43 10.52 -7.55 -3.32
N ALA A 44 9.37 -6.93 -3.55
CA ALA A 44 8.37 -7.41 -4.52
C ALA A 44 8.77 -7.21 -5.99
N THR A 45 9.80 -6.39 -6.30
CA THR A 45 10.36 -6.33 -7.66
C THR A 45 10.99 -7.65 -8.02
N ASP A 46 11.70 -8.26 -7.09
CA ASP A 46 12.48 -9.49 -7.32
C ASP A 46 11.67 -10.74 -7.00
N ASP A 47 10.68 -10.64 -6.10
CA ASP A 47 9.82 -11.76 -5.71
C ASP A 47 8.35 -11.56 -6.15
N PRO A 48 7.91 -12.25 -7.22
CA PRO A 48 6.52 -12.23 -7.67
C PRO A 48 5.49 -12.67 -6.62
N GLN A 49 5.88 -13.47 -5.62
CA GLN A 49 4.96 -13.96 -4.59
C GLN A 49 4.48 -12.83 -3.67
N LEU A 50 5.18 -11.71 -3.59
CA LEU A 50 4.81 -10.55 -2.77
C LEU A 50 3.83 -9.60 -3.50
N ARG A 51 3.71 -9.72 -4.82
CA ARG A 51 3.00 -8.75 -5.67
C ARG A 51 1.48 -8.73 -5.48
N ASN A 52 0.87 -9.83 -5.06
CA ASN A 52 -0.59 -9.91 -4.90
C ASN A 52 -1.07 -9.35 -3.54
N GLN A 53 -0.20 -8.75 -2.73
CA GLN A 53 -0.63 -8.14 -1.47
C GLN A 53 -1.34 -6.80 -1.70
N SER A 54 -2.30 -6.48 -0.82
CA SER A 54 -3.02 -5.21 -0.84
C SER A 54 -2.07 -4.08 -0.46
N LEU A 55 -1.98 -3.04 -1.29
CA LEU A 55 -1.11 -1.90 -1.03
C LEU A 55 -1.52 -1.16 0.26
N VAL A 56 -2.84 -1.00 0.47
CA VAL A 56 -3.38 -0.38 1.69
C VAL A 56 -2.92 -1.14 2.92
N GLN A 57 -2.93 -2.47 2.87
CA GLN A 57 -2.52 -3.30 3.99
C GLN A 57 -1.03 -3.12 4.31
N ILE A 58 -0.17 -3.18 3.28
CA ILE A 58 1.28 -3.04 3.44
C ILE A 58 1.65 -1.67 4.00
N ILE A 59 1.03 -0.59 3.52
CA ILE A 59 1.26 0.76 4.05
C ILE A 59 0.71 0.89 5.47
N SER A 60 -0.46 0.30 5.76
CA SER A 60 -1.07 0.38 7.11
C SER A 60 -0.38 -0.48 8.17
N ASP A 61 0.50 -1.38 7.74
CA ASP A 61 1.32 -2.14 8.67
C ASP A 61 2.47 -1.27 9.24
N ASP A 62 2.74 -0.09 8.67
CA ASP A 62 3.71 0.88 9.19
C ASP A 62 3.17 1.51 10.51
N PRO A 63 3.99 1.57 11.58
CA PRO A 63 3.54 2.05 12.89
C PRO A 63 3.06 3.51 12.87
N ASP A 64 3.56 4.32 11.94
CA ASP A 64 3.20 5.74 11.84
C ASP A 64 1.97 5.96 10.95
N ILE A 65 1.49 4.93 10.25
CA ILE A 65 0.42 5.07 9.24
C ILE A 65 -0.75 4.14 9.55
N GLY A 66 -1.81 4.70 10.14
CA GLY A 66 -3.06 3.97 10.33
C GLY A 66 -3.78 3.59 9.02
N TYR A 67 -4.67 2.60 9.09
CA TYR A 67 -5.41 2.07 7.93
C TYR A 67 -6.17 3.14 7.12
N GLN A 68 -6.81 4.11 7.79
CA GLN A 68 -7.54 5.18 7.09
C GLN A 68 -6.60 6.11 6.33
N SER A 69 -5.45 6.45 6.91
CA SER A 69 -4.41 7.24 6.26
C SER A 69 -3.84 6.49 5.05
N ALA A 70 -3.52 5.21 5.20
CA ALA A 70 -3.10 4.35 4.09
C ALA A 70 -4.14 4.31 2.96
N ARG A 71 -5.43 4.16 3.30
CA ARG A 71 -6.51 4.19 2.32
C ARG A 71 -6.61 5.52 1.59
N ALA A 72 -6.45 6.64 2.30
CA ALA A 72 -6.45 7.98 1.73
C ALA A 72 -5.26 8.19 0.78
N ILE A 73 -4.05 7.78 1.18
CA ILE A 73 -2.84 7.81 0.35
C ILE A 73 -3.08 7.06 -0.97
N VAL A 74 -3.56 5.81 -0.89
CA VAL A 74 -3.81 4.99 -2.08
C VAL A 74 -4.90 5.57 -2.98
N ALA A 75 -5.95 6.15 -2.40
CA ALA A 75 -7.00 6.82 -3.15
C ALA A 75 -6.50 8.09 -3.85
N ASN A 76 -5.67 8.90 -3.17
CA ASN A 76 -5.08 10.12 -3.72
C ASN A 76 -4.11 9.79 -4.87
N MET A 77 -3.20 8.83 -4.66
CA MET A 77 -2.32 8.31 -5.72
C MET A 77 -3.14 7.93 -6.97
N PHE A 78 -4.22 7.16 -6.79
CA PHE A 78 -5.03 6.72 -7.92
C PHE A 78 -5.70 7.89 -8.64
N LYS A 79 -6.28 8.85 -7.90
CA LYS A 79 -6.93 10.03 -8.48
C LYS A 79 -5.94 10.92 -9.23
N THR A 80 -4.72 11.09 -8.72
CA THR A 80 -3.66 11.85 -9.40
C THR A 80 -3.30 11.20 -10.73
N MET A 81 -3.18 9.86 -10.76
CA MET A 81 -2.86 9.13 -11.98
C MET A 81 -4.02 9.07 -12.99
N TYR A 82 -5.26 9.07 -12.50
CA TYR A 82 -6.46 8.86 -13.30
C TYR A 82 -7.57 9.84 -12.93
N PRO A 83 -7.40 11.15 -13.17
CA PRO A 83 -8.31 12.19 -12.69
C PRO A 83 -9.73 12.08 -13.29
N HIS A 84 -9.85 11.47 -14.46
CA HIS A 84 -11.14 11.26 -15.15
C HIS A 84 -11.91 10.05 -14.64
N ILE A 85 -11.28 9.17 -13.86
CA ILE A 85 -11.94 7.96 -13.33
C ILE A 85 -12.59 8.28 -11.99
N ARG A 86 -13.93 8.24 -11.96
CA ARG A 86 -14.71 8.56 -10.75
C ARG A 86 -14.60 7.50 -9.66
N GLN A 87 -14.37 6.24 -10.01
CA GLN A 87 -14.35 5.12 -9.07
C GLN A 87 -12.93 4.58 -8.89
N VAL A 88 -12.41 4.71 -7.67
CA VAL A 88 -11.15 4.06 -7.28
C VAL A 88 -11.39 2.54 -7.19
N PRO A 89 -10.51 1.70 -7.77
CA PRO A 89 -10.59 0.26 -7.62
C PRO A 89 -10.67 -0.16 -6.15
N LYS A 90 -11.52 -1.14 -5.84
CA LYS A 90 -11.69 -1.67 -4.47
C LYS A 90 -10.38 -2.19 -3.88
N ARG A 91 -9.46 -2.66 -4.72
CA ARG A 91 -8.16 -3.19 -4.33
C ARG A 91 -7.09 -2.78 -5.33
N ILE A 92 -6.07 -2.11 -4.83
CA ILE A 92 -4.81 -1.88 -5.54
C ILE A 92 -3.75 -2.75 -4.89
N THR A 93 -3.01 -3.51 -5.70
CA THR A 93 -1.99 -4.44 -5.23
C THR A 93 -0.59 -3.86 -5.38
N VAL A 94 0.37 -4.41 -4.63
CA VAL A 94 1.79 -4.12 -4.77
C VAL A 94 2.24 -4.25 -6.23
N GLY A 95 1.88 -5.35 -6.90
CA GLY A 95 2.23 -5.62 -8.29
C GLY A 95 1.66 -4.63 -9.29
N TRP A 96 0.51 -4.00 -8.99
CA TRP A 96 -0.03 -2.93 -9.82
C TRP A 96 0.86 -1.67 -9.77
N VAL A 97 1.38 -1.33 -8.58
CA VAL A 97 2.27 -0.18 -8.38
C VAL A 97 3.60 -0.40 -9.06
N ILE A 98 4.26 -1.53 -8.82
CA ILE A 98 5.62 -1.82 -9.32
C ILE A 98 5.64 -2.41 -10.73
N SER A 99 4.51 -2.32 -11.44
CA SER A 99 4.39 -2.88 -12.78
C SER A 99 5.34 -2.18 -13.76
N GLN A 100 6.16 -2.95 -14.48
CA GLN A 100 7.07 -2.42 -15.51
C GLN A 100 6.35 -1.58 -16.57
N TRP A 101 5.11 -1.93 -16.90
CA TRP A 101 4.27 -1.21 -17.87
C TRP A 101 3.98 0.23 -17.47
N ALA A 102 4.05 0.55 -16.18
CA ALA A 102 3.87 1.90 -15.67
C ALA A 102 5.17 2.72 -15.67
N SER A 103 6.33 2.13 -16.02
CA SER A 103 7.64 2.79 -16.06
C SER A 103 7.93 3.63 -14.81
N GLY A 104 7.58 3.13 -13.62
CA GLY A 104 7.79 3.82 -12.35
C GLY A 104 6.74 4.89 -11.97
N ARG A 105 5.94 5.39 -12.92
CA ARG A 105 5.00 6.51 -12.69
C ARG A 105 3.99 6.28 -11.55
N ARG A 106 3.53 5.03 -11.36
CA ARG A 106 2.62 4.68 -10.26
C ARG A 106 3.30 4.73 -8.89
N PHE A 107 4.59 4.38 -8.84
CA PHE A 107 5.37 4.46 -7.62
C PHE A 107 5.71 5.92 -7.29
N GLU A 108 6.06 6.74 -8.28
CA GLU A 108 6.24 8.19 -8.10
C GLU A 108 4.97 8.85 -7.54
N ALA A 109 3.81 8.61 -8.17
CA ALA A 109 2.54 9.13 -7.68
C ALA A 109 2.17 8.64 -6.27
N LEU A 110 2.68 7.47 -5.86
CA LEU A 110 2.51 6.97 -4.49
C LEU A 110 3.34 7.79 -3.51
N LEU A 111 4.61 8.06 -3.84
CA LEU A 111 5.49 8.88 -3.02
C LEU A 111 4.93 10.29 -2.86
N ASP A 112 4.45 10.89 -3.95
CA ASP A 112 3.77 12.20 -3.92
C ASP A 112 2.55 12.17 -3.00
N ALA A 113 1.71 11.14 -3.11
CA ALA A 113 0.53 11.00 -2.24
C ALA A 113 0.89 10.81 -0.76
N VAL A 114 2.00 10.14 -0.46
CA VAL A 114 2.50 9.99 0.91
C VAL A 114 2.97 11.34 1.45
N HIS A 115 3.77 12.09 0.68
CA HIS A 115 4.21 13.44 1.07
C HIS A 115 3.03 14.40 1.24
N ASP A 116 2.06 14.37 0.32
CA ASP A 116 0.86 15.19 0.38
C ASP A 116 -0.08 14.77 1.54
N SER A 117 -0.07 13.51 1.98
CA SER A 117 -0.83 13.09 3.16
C SER A 117 -0.21 13.56 4.49
N ARG A 118 1.11 13.81 4.47
CA ARG A 118 1.87 14.34 5.61
C ARG A 118 1.85 15.87 5.66
N LYS A 119 0.84 16.54 5.08
CA LYS A 119 0.75 18.02 5.15
C LYS A 119 0.94 18.43 6.60
N VAL A 120 2.00 19.22 6.79
CA VAL A 120 2.28 19.96 8.01
C VAL A 120 0.96 20.59 8.44
N ALA A 121 0.45 20.19 9.60
CA ALA A 121 -0.63 20.93 10.22
C ALA A 121 -0.12 22.36 10.34
N PHE A 122 -0.70 23.30 9.59
CA PHE A 122 -0.43 24.72 9.82
C PHE A 122 -0.70 24.95 11.30
N HIS A 123 0.34 25.34 12.05
CA HIS A 123 0.24 25.51 13.49
C HIS A 123 -0.97 26.37 13.83
N GLU A 124 -1.71 25.99 14.87
CA GLU A 124 -2.76 26.82 15.46
C GLU A 124 -2.14 28.21 15.75
N GLY A 125 -2.58 29.24 15.02
CA GLY A 125 -2.01 30.60 15.10
C GLY A 125 -1.28 31.11 13.84
N PHE A 126 -1.19 30.35 12.75
CA PHE A 126 -0.61 30.86 11.50
C PHE A 126 -1.59 31.81 10.76
N PRO A 127 -1.15 32.99 10.27
CA PRO A 127 -2.02 34.12 9.91
C PRO A 127 -2.97 33.95 8.71
N PHE A 128 -3.11 32.75 8.15
CA PHE A 128 -3.97 32.47 6.98
C PHE A 128 -4.94 31.29 7.19
N THR A 129 -5.08 30.75 8.41
CA THR A 129 -6.16 29.81 8.69
C THR A 129 -7.50 30.56 8.67
N TYR A 130 -8.21 30.48 7.54
CA TYR A 130 -9.56 30.99 7.40
C TYR A 130 -10.41 30.55 8.59
N GLY A 131 -10.99 31.56 9.25
CA GLY A 131 -11.44 31.47 10.61
C GLY A 131 -12.45 30.37 10.88
N LYS A 132 -12.34 29.79 12.09
CA LYS A 132 -13.54 29.71 12.91
C LYS A 132 -14.10 31.13 12.94
N ALA A 133 -15.22 31.35 12.28
CA ALA A 133 -16.03 32.52 12.56
C ALA A 133 -16.35 32.46 14.06
N CYS A 134 -15.59 33.18 14.88
CA CYS A 134 -16.08 33.57 16.19
C CYS A 134 -17.35 34.36 15.90
N ASN A 135 -18.51 33.81 16.24
CA ASN A 135 -19.69 34.63 16.48
C ASN A 135 -19.38 35.46 17.73
N PRO A 136 -19.22 36.80 17.63
CA PRO A 136 -19.49 37.62 18.79
C PRO A 136 -21.00 37.63 19.02
N GLN A 137 -21.35 37.65 20.30
CA GLN A 137 -22.68 37.58 20.91
C GLN A 137 -23.79 38.35 20.18
#